data_AF-A0A1Y5SGF6-F1
#
_entry.id   AF-A0A1Y5SGF6-F1
#
_cell.length_a   1.000
_cell.length_b   1.000
_cell.length_c   1.000
_cell.angle_alpha   90.00
_cell.angle_beta   90.00
_cell.angle_gamma   90.00
#
_symmetry.space_group_name_H-M   'P 1'
#
loop_
_entity.id
_entity.type
_entity.pdbx_description
1 polymer ?
#
loop_
_entity_poly.entity_id
_entity_poly.type
_entity_poly.pdbx_seq_one_letter_code
_entity_poly.pdbx_strand_id
1 'polypeptide(L)' 'MSAPETNLEKQEKNHRPALRGIIVSVGFAAVLLVALLVWLFATGNEPDTPETRIDGRTGGEIGADG' A
#
# COMPACT_ATOMS: atom_id res chain seq x y z
N MET A 1 46.67 -22.76 12.76
CA MET A 1 46.33 -21.34 12.57
C MET A 1 45.11 -21.06 13.41
N SER A 2 45.21 -20.14 14.37
CA SER A 2 44.06 -19.68 15.17
C SER A 2 43.11 -18.92 14.26
N ALA A 3 41.81 -19.19 14.33
CA ALA A 3 40.82 -18.58 13.45
C ALA A 3 40.85 -17.04 13.59
N PRO A 4 40.57 -16.28 12.52
CA PRO A 4 40.45 -14.83 12.62
C PRO A 4 39.37 -14.47 13.64
N GLU A 5 39.75 -13.77 14.70
CA GLU A 5 38.82 -13.16 15.67
C GLU A 5 37.98 -12.10 14.93
N THR A 6 36.83 -12.50 14.39
CA THR A 6 35.88 -11.55 13.81
C THR A 6 35.28 -10.72 14.95
N ASN A 7 35.45 -9.40 14.91
CA ASN A 7 34.92 -8.51 15.94
C ASN A 7 33.39 -8.34 15.81
N LEU A 8 32.65 -9.36 16.25
CA LEU A 8 31.19 -9.45 16.15
C LEU A 8 30.47 -8.33 16.92
N GLU A 9 30.94 -7.96 18.11
CA GLU A 9 30.32 -6.88 18.90
C GLU A 9 30.41 -5.51 18.22
N LYS A 10 31.55 -5.20 17.59
CA LYS A 10 31.73 -3.93 16.88
C LYS A 10 30.89 -3.89 15.62
N GLN A 11 30.78 -5.02 14.93
CA GLN A 11 29.88 -5.17 13.80
C GLN A 11 28.43 -4.95 14.24
N GLU A 12 27.95 -5.67 15.25
CA GLU A 12 26.57 -5.56 15.74
C GLU A 12 26.17 -4.11 16.07
N LYS A 13 27.03 -3.37 16.77
CA LYS A 13 26.82 -1.95 17.09
C LYS A 13 26.64 -1.08 15.84
N ASN A 14 27.37 -1.36 14.77
CA ASN A 14 27.32 -0.59 13.53
C ASN A 14 26.08 -0.91 12.68
N HIS A 15 25.49 -2.11 12.78
CA HIS A 15 24.30 -2.48 11.99
C HIS A 15 22.99 -2.15 12.70
N ARG A 16 22.99 -2.08 14.03
CA ARG A 16 21.80 -1.74 14.84
C ARG A 16 21.05 -0.49 14.35
N PRO A 17 21.70 0.61 13.93
CA PRO A 17 21.00 1.77 13.35
C PRO A 17 20.29 1.45 12.04
N ALA A 18 20.92 0.70 11.13
CA ALA A 18 20.32 0.33 9.85
C ALA A 18 19.10 -0.58 10.04
N LEU A 19 19.20 -1.56 10.93
CA LEU A 19 18.07 -2.43 11.28
C LEU A 19 16.89 -1.64 11.86
N ARG A 20 17.16 -0.68 12.74
CA ARG A 20 16.12 0.23 13.26
C ARG A 20 15.50 1.08 12.14
N GLY A 21 16.31 1.59 11.22
CA GLY A 21 15.84 2.32 10.05
C GLY A 21 14.85 1.51 9.24
N ILE A 22 15.21 0.26 8.89
CA ILE A 22 14.33 -0.66 8.15
C ILE A 22 13.01 -0.90 8.90
N ILE A 23 13.06 -1.18 10.21
CA ILE A 23 11.86 -1.41 11.01
C ILE A 23 10.94 -0.19 11.00
N VAL A 24 11.50 1.01 11.14
CA VAL A 24 10.73 2.27 11.08
C VAL A 24 10.13 2.48 9.69
N SER A 25 10.89 2.24 8.62
CA SER A 25 10.41 2.37 7.24
C SER A 25 9.26 1.40 6.94
N VAL A 26 9.40 0.14 7.33
CA VAL A 26 8.36 -0.88 7.17
C VAL A 26 7.13 -0.53 8.00
N GLY A 27 7.30 -0.10 9.25
CA GLY A 27 6.20 0.35 10.09
C GLY A 27 5.45 1.54 9.50
N PHE A 28 6.16 2.52 8.97
CA PHE A 28 5.56 3.67 8.28
C PHE A 28 4.78 3.26 7.04
N ALA A 29 5.34 2.40 6.19
CA ALA A 29 4.65 1.88 5.02
C ALA A 29 3.38 1.09 5.39
N ALA A 30 3.43 0.29 6.46
CA ALA A 30 2.27 -0.44 6.96
C ALA A 30 1.15 0.51 7.43
N VAL A 31 1.49 1.60 8.12
CA VAL A 31 0.51 2.62 8.54
C VAL A 31 -0.14 3.28 7.32
N LEU A 32 0.65 3.67 6.32
CA LEU A 32 0.11 4.25 5.08
C LEU A 32 -0.80 3.28 4.34
N LEU A 33 -0.44 1.99 4.29
CA LEU A 33 -1.26 0.96 3.65
C LEU A 33 -2.61 0.82 4.37
N VAL A 34 -2.62 0.77 5.70
CA VAL A 34 -3.87 0.72 6.47
C VAL A 34 -4.73 1.96 6.20
N ALA A 35 -4.13 3.16 6.17
CA ALA A 35 -4.85 4.38 5.86
C ALA A 35 -5.47 4.36 4.44
N LEU A 36 -4.71 3.87 3.45
CA LEU A 36 -5.18 3.71 2.07
C LEU A 36 -6.36 2.74 1.99
N LEU A 37 -6.28 1.59 2.68
CA LEU A 37 -7.34 0.60 2.71
C LEU A 37 -8.61 1.20 3.33
N VAL A 38 -8.50 1.87 4.48
CA VAL A 38 -9.63 2.55 5.12
C VAL A 38 -10.28 3.57 4.17
N TRP A 39 -9.46 4.36 3.47
CA TRP A 39 -9.97 5.32 2.49
C TRP A 39 -10.71 4.63 1.33
N LEU A 40 -10.13 3.58 0.76
CA LEU A 40 -10.75 2.82 -0.34
C LEU A 40 -12.08 2.18 0.08
N PHE A 41 -12.16 1.62 1.30
CA PHE A 41 -13.42 1.11 1.83
C PHE A 41 -14.47 2.20 2.02
N ALA A 42 -14.05 3.42 2.37
CA ALA A 42 -14.95 4.55 2.56
C ALA A 42 -15.43 5.20 1.25
N THR A 43 -14.69 5.05 0.14
CA THR A 43 -14.98 5.76 -1.14
C THR A 43 -15.32 4.85 -2.31
N GLY A 44 -15.02 3.55 -2.24
CA GLY A 44 -15.01 2.67 -3.41
C GLY A 44 -16.31 1.90 -3.69
N ASN A 45 -17.39 2.13 -2.95
CA ASN A 45 -18.61 1.32 -3.05
C ASN A 45 -19.76 1.99 -3.82
N GLU A 46 -19.65 3.26 -4.21
CA GLU A 46 -20.62 3.88 -5.10
C GLU A 46 -20.41 3.41 -6.56
N PRO A 47 -21.40 2.77 -7.20
CA PRO A 47 -21.35 2.51 -8.64
C PRO A 47 -21.33 3.84 -9.39
N ASP A 48 -20.27 4.07 -10.18
CA ASP A 48 -20.24 5.21 -11.09
C ASP A 48 -21.32 4.98 -12.16
N THR A 49 -22.34 5.83 -12.17
CA THR A 49 -23.42 5.78 -13.16
C THR A 49 -23.14 6.87 -14.18
N PRO A 50 -22.64 6.52 -15.38
CA PRO A 50 -22.30 7.53 -16.37
C PRO A 50 -23.55 8.29 -16.80
N GLU A 51 -23.39 9.60 -17.02
CA GLU A 51 -24.46 10.51 -17.50
C GLU A 51 -25.13 10.02 -18.78
N THR A 52 -24.40 9.26 -19.60
CA THR A 52 -24.96 8.60 -20.77
C THR A 52 -24.37 7.19 -20.89
N ARG A 53 -25.24 6.20 -21.04
CA ARG A 53 -24.89 4.79 -21.29
C ARG A 53 -25.63 4.26 -22.50
N ILE A 54 -25.09 3.22 -23.12
CA ILE A 54 -25.77 2.52 -24.22
C ILE A 54 -26.58 1.36 -23.65
N ASP A 55 -27.86 1.29 -23.98
CA ASP A 55 -28.71 0.14 -23.64
C ASP A 55 -28.25 -1.10 -24.43
N GLY A 56 -27.81 -2.13 -23.72
CA GLY A 56 -27.42 -3.40 -24.32
C GLY A 56 -28.55 -4.16 -25.03
N ARG A 57 -29.81 -3.77 -24.82
CA ARG A 57 -30.99 -4.38 -25.46
C ARG A 57 -31.42 -3.66 -26.73
N THR A 58 -31.29 -2.33 -26.77
CA THR A 58 -31.84 -1.49 -27.86
C THR A 58 -30.80 -0.69 -28.63
N GLY A 59 -29.59 -0.52 -28.08
CA GLY A 59 -28.54 0.33 -28.65
C GLY A 59 -28.79 1.83 -28.51
N GLY A 60 -29.86 2.24 -27.80
CA GLY A 60 -30.17 3.64 -27.53
C GLY A 60 -29.31 4.22 -26.41
N GLU A 61 -29.17 5.54 -26.41
CA GLU A 61 -28.58 6.31 -25.30
C GLU A 61 -29.60 6.40 -24.15
N ILE A 62 -29.15 6.10 -22.92
CA ILE A 62 -29.91 6.23 -21.68
C ILE A 62 -29.19 7.23 -20.77
N GLY A 63 -29.92 8.22 -20.26
CA GLY A 63 -29.44 9.17 -19.27
C GLY A 63 -29.27 8.55 -17.88
N ALA A 64 -28.58 9.24 -16.97
CA ALA A 64 -28.44 8.83 -15.58
C ALA A 64 -29.76 8.76 -14.79
N ASP A 65 -30.83 9.34 -15.33
CA ASP A 65 -32.20 9.40 -14.80
C ASP A 65 -33.17 8.38 -15.42
N GLY A 66 -32.70 7.53 -16.35
CA GLY A 66 -33.50 6.60 -17.16
C GLY A 66 -33.39 5.12 -16.81
#